data_AF-A0A353H417-F1
#
_entry.id   AF-A0A353H417-F1
#
_cell.length_a   1.000
_cell.length_b   1.000
_cell.length_c   1.000
_cell.angle_alpha   90.00
_cell.angle_beta   90.00
_cell.angle_gamma   90.00
#
_symmetry.space_group_name_H-M   'P 1'
#
loop_
_entity.id
_entity.type
_entity.pdbx_description
1 polymer ?
#
loop_
_entity_poly.entity_id
_entity_poly.type
_entity_poly.pdbx_seq_one_letter_code
_entity_poly.pdbx_strand_id
1 'polypeptide(L)'
;MSVLFLQMEINFILFLQGLGNWLLPIMNFFTFLGSEYVYLLLLPLLYWCIDSAMGVRTALMLVFSVHTNTLLKMSFHTPRPYWVDSQVKAFSAETSFGLPSGHSTNAVSIWGTVARSFKRGWFTALMIFVMFMIGLSRVYLGVHFVQDVLAGWALGGLILLALSWLDKPITRWISSKSLRFQILFCLGLTLAILSSGFLVRTLSSSFSMPSSWMTQAFDSSEVYPDPFSMEGLVTISGVFLGFSTGYAWLTKKWGSYRVEGSLKKRLIRFLVGLITVAALYISLSLISPQSPEVLSNIFRFIRYGLLGGWIAAGAPLLFKKLKLDQ
;
A
#
# COMPACT_ATOMS: atom_id res chain seq x y z
N MET A 1 26.29 6.89 -7.13
CA MET A 1 25.71 6.84 -8.49
C MET A 1 26.55 7.75 -9.38
N SER A 2 26.95 7.33 -10.58
CA SER A 2 27.71 8.22 -11.46
C SER A 2 26.80 9.34 -11.97
N VAL A 3 27.33 10.55 -12.08
CA VAL A 3 26.61 11.72 -12.61
C VAL A 3 26.04 11.43 -14.00
N LEU A 4 26.80 10.68 -14.82
CA LEU A 4 26.39 10.26 -16.16
C LEU A 4 25.12 9.38 -16.16
N PHE A 5 24.99 8.46 -15.20
CA PHE A 5 23.82 7.59 -15.09
C PHE A 5 22.57 8.39 -14.71
N LEU A 6 22.70 9.31 -13.75
CA LEU A 6 21.60 10.19 -13.34
C LEU A 6 21.13 11.06 -14.51
N GLN A 7 22.07 11.65 -15.26
CA GLN A 7 21.74 12.47 -16.43
C GLN A 7 21.00 11.67 -17.51
N MET A 8 21.39 10.41 -17.72
CA MET A 8 20.71 9.52 -18.67
C MET A 8 19.25 9.28 -18.27
N GLU A 9 18.98 9.02 -16.98
CA GLU A 9 17.60 8.84 -16.51
C GLU A 9 16.78 10.13 -16.58
N ILE A 10 17.38 11.28 -16.28
CA ILE A 10 16.73 12.60 -16.45
C ILE A 10 16.36 12.81 -17.92
N ASN A 11 17.30 12.59 -18.85
CA ASN A 11 17.05 12.74 -20.28
C ASN A 11 15.93 11.80 -20.76
N PHE A 12 15.84 10.59 -20.20
CA PHE A 12 14.74 9.67 -20.50
C PHE A 12 13.38 10.21 -19.99
N ILE A 13 13.34 10.78 -18.80
CA ILE A 13 12.13 11.44 -18.27
C ILE A 13 11.73 12.62 -19.18
N LEU A 14 12.68 13.49 -19.53
CA LEU A 14 12.45 14.64 -20.41
C LEU A 14 11.97 14.20 -21.80
N PHE A 15 12.53 13.12 -22.35
CA PHE A 15 12.04 12.51 -23.59
C PHE A 15 10.57 12.09 -23.46
N LEU A 16 10.20 11.37 -22.40
CA LEU A 16 8.82 10.95 -22.15
C LEU A 16 7.87 12.15 -21.99
N GLN A 17 8.28 13.18 -21.25
CA GLN A 17 7.50 14.41 -21.08
C GLN A 17 7.39 15.21 -22.39
N GLY A 18 8.43 15.14 -23.24
CA GLY A 18 8.48 15.75 -24.56
C GLY A 18 7.54 15.12 -25.60
N LEU A 19 7.04 13.90 -25.37
CA LEU A 19 6.03 13.27 -26.23
C LEU A 19 4.67 13.99 -26.21
N GLY A 20 4.46 14.87 -25.23
CA GLY A 20 3.31 15.77 -25.16
C GLY A 20 2.32 15.46 -24.05
N ASN A 21 1.50 16.46 -23.71
CA ASN A 21 0.55 16.41 -22.60
C ASN A 21 -0.66 15.50 -22.85
N TRP A 22 -0.85 14.99 -24.07
CA TRP A 22 -1.90 14.01 -24.37
C TRP A 22 -1.70 12.69 -23.63
N LEU A 23 -0.46 12.36 -23.25
CA LEU A 23 -0.13 11.20 -22.41
C LEU A 23 -0.52 11.40 -20.95
N LEU A 24 -0.61 12.63 -20.46
CA LEU A 24 -0.88 12.92 -19.05
C LEU A 24 -2.15 12.24 -18.52
N PRO A 25 -3.35 12.35 -19.15
CA PRO A 25 -4.54 11.64 -18.66
C PRO A 25 -4.37 10.10 -18.68
N ILE A 26 -3.64 9.56 -19.65
CA ILE A 26 -3.37 8.11 -19.74
C ILE A 26 -2.46 7.66 -18.59
N MET A 27 -1.39 8.40 -18.33
CA MET A 27 -0.45 8.12 -17.24
C MET A 27 -1.11 8.35 -15.87
N ASN A 28 -1.99 9.34 -15.75
CA ASN A 28 -2.80 9.55 -14.55
C ASN A 28 -3.78 8.39 -14.29
N PHE A 29 -4.39 7.82 -15.34
CA PHE A 29 -5.22 6.63 -15.20
C PHE A 29 -4.40 5.43 -14.68
N PHE A 30 -3.25 5.15 -15.28
CA PHE A 30 -2.42 4.03 -14.83
C PHE A 30 -1.84 4.25 -13.43
N THR A 31 -1.34 5.45 -13.11
CA THR A 31 -0.84 5.70 -11.75
C THR A 31 -1.97 5.58 -10.72
N PHE A 32 -3.20 5.95 -11.07
CA PHE A 32 -4.35 5.80 -10.19
C PHE A 32 -4.60 4.33 -9.84
N LEU A 33 -4.47 3.40 -10.81
CA LEU A 33 -4.53 1.94 -10.56
C LEU A 33 -3.46 1.44 -9.57
N GLY A 34 -2.35 2.18 -9.44
CA GLY A 34 -1.27 1.91 -8.50
C GLY A 34 -1.43 2.57 -7.12
N SER A 35 -2.47 3.38 -6.93
CA SER A 35 -2.64 4.23 -5.75
C SER A 35 -3.30 3.50 -4.56
N GLU A 36 -3.09 4.05 -3.37
CA GLU A 36 -3.75 3.58 -2.15
C GLU A 36 -5.28 3.62 -2.23
N TYR A 37 -5.86 4.59 -2.94
CA TYR A 37 -7.31 4.70 -3.12
C TYR A 37 -7.89 3.46 -3.82
N VAL A 38 -7.21 2.97 -4.86
CA VAL A 38 -7.62 1.75 -5.55
C VAL A 38 -7.48 0.54 -4.63
N TYR A 39 -6.41 0.44 -3.85
CA TYR A 39 -6.22 -0.69 -2.93
C TYR A 39 -7.22 -0.68 -1.76
N LEU A 40 -7.62 0.50 -1.27
CA LEU A 40 -8.66 0.67 -0.26
C LEU A 40 -10.02 0.15 -0.72
N LEU A 41 -10.33 0.22 -2.02
CA LEU A 41 -11.56 -0.31 -2.61
C LEU A 41 -11.40 -1.78 -3.06
N LEU A 42 -10.23 -2.12 -3.60
CA LEU A 42 -9.94 -3.45 -4.11
C LEU A 42 -9.92 -4.48 -2.97
N LEU A 43 -9.26 -4.21 -1.85
CA LEU A 43 -9.14 -5.18 -0.76
C LEU A 43 -10.52 -5.63 -0.22
N PRO A 44 -11.46 -4.73 0.14
CA PRO A 44 -12.79 -5.14 0.56
C PRO A 44 -13.60 -5.79 -0.58
N LEU A 45 -13.41 -5.38 -1.84
CA LEU A 45 -14.03 -6.03 -2.98
C LEU A 45 -13.59 -7.50 -3.07
N LEU A 46 -12.28 -7.76 -3.01
CA LEU A 46 -11.73 -9.11 -3.03
C LEU A 46 -12.23 -9.92 -1.83
N TYR A 47 -12.11 -9.36 -0.62
CA TYR A 47 -12.41 -10.05 0.62
C TYR A 47 -13.90 -10.36 0.81
N TRP A 48 -14.79 -9.38 0.60
CA TRP A 48 -16.22 -9.53 0.84
C TRP A 48 -16.97 -10.16 -0.32
N CYS A 49 -16.47 -9.95 -1.54
CA CYS A 49 -17.24 -10.12 -2.76
C CYS A 49 -16.57 -10.95 -3.82
N ILE A 50 -15.34 -11.46 -3.69
CA ILE A 50 -14.75 -12.36 -4.70
C ILE A 50 -14.25 -13.66 -4.07
N ASP A 51 -13.21 -13.58 -3.25
CA ASP A 51 -12.61 -14.70 -2.56
C ASP A 51 -11.92 -14.16 -1.30
N SER A 52 -12.39 -14.63 -0.14
CA SER A 52 -11.91 -14.11 1.14
C SER A 52 -10.43 -14.41 1.36
N ALA A 53 -9.93 -15.56 0.90
CA ALA A 53 -8.52 -15.90 0.99
C ALA A 53 -7.65 -14.97 0.12
N MET A 54 -8.08 -14.63 -1.09
CA MET A 54 -7.43 -13.65 -1.95
C MET A 54 -7.44 -12.25 -1.33
N GLY A 55 -8.54 -11.85 -0.67
CA GLY A 55 -8.61 -10.61 0.09
C GLY A 55 -7.59 -10.55 1.23
N VAL A 56 -7.48 -11.61 2.03
CA VAL A 56 -6.49 -11.72 3.12
C VAL A 56 -5.06 -11.68 2.57
N ARG A 57 -4.77 -12.45 1.52
CA ARG A 57 -3.44 -12.42 0.87
C ARG A 57 -3.08 -11.02 0.39
N THR A 58 -4.02 -10.33 -0.26
CA THR A 58 -3.82 -8.97 -0.76
C THR A 58 -3.59 -7.97 0.37
N ALA A 59 -4.33 -8.10 1.48
CA ALA A 59 -4.10 -7.29 2.67
C ALA A 59 -2.69 -7.47 3.23
N LEU A 60 -2.21 -8.72 3.33
CA LEU A 60 -0.85 -9.01 3.77
C LEU A 60 0.20 -8.46 2.78
N MET A 61 0.00 -8.62 1.46
CA MET A 61 0.90 -8.05 0.45
C MET A 61 1.06 -6.54 0.63
N LEU A 62 -0.05 -5.82 0.86
CA LEU A 62 0.00 -4.37 1.09
C LEU A 62 0.76 -4.02 2.38
N VAL A 63 0.56 -4.78 3.46
CA VAL A 63 1.30 -4.58 4.73
C VAL A 63 2.80 -4.73 4.53
N PHE A 64 3.24 -5.84 3.93
CA PHE A 64 4.67 -6.08 3.70
C PHE A 64 5.27 -5.12 2.67
N SER A 65 4.51 -4.75 1.64
CA SER A 65 4.94 -3.79 0.61
C SER A 65 5.17 -2.41 1.21
N VAL A 66 4.19 -1.84 1.91
CA VAL A 66 4.33 -0.52 2.55
C VAL A 66 5.44 -0.56 3.60
N HIS A 67 5.48 -1.61 4.43
CA HIS A 67 6.52 -1.73 5.45
C HIS A 67 7.93 -1.72 4.87
N THR A 68 8.23 -2.65 3.97
CA THR A 68 9.58 -2.78 3.37
C THR A 68 9.93 -1.58 2.51
N ASN A 69 8.97 -1.01 1.78
CA ASN A 69 9.19 0.20 0.98
C ASN A 69 9.59 1.39 1.87
N THR A 70 8.87 1.62 2.97
CA THR A 70 9.20 2.70 3.91
C THR A 70 10.59 2.52 4.51
N LEU A 71 10.94 1.33 4.97
CA LEU A 71 12.27 1.07 5.53
C LEU A 71 13.37 1.35 4.50
N LEU A 72 13.22 0.84 3.28
CA LEU A 72 14.24 0.98 2.24
C LEU A 72 14.36 2.43 1.77
N LYS A 73 13.25 3.15 1.61
CA LYS A 73 13.27 4.58 1.30
C LYS A 73 14.04 5.39 2.33
N MET A 74 13.70 5.19 3.61
CA MET A 74 14.40 5.84 4.71
C MET A 74 15.85 5.36 4.87
N SER A 75 16.27 4.27 4.24
CA SER A 75 17.66 3.77 4.32
C SER A 75 18.51 4.27 3.16
N PHE A 76 17.94 4.43 1.97
CA PHE A 76 18.70 4.77 0.76
C PHE A 76 18.81 6.27 0.49
N HIS A 77 17.91 7.09 1.03
CA HIS A 77 17.93 8.57 0.94
C HIS A 77 18.04 9.12 -0.50
N THR A 78 17.54 8.39 -1.50
CA THR A 78 17.66 8.82 -2.89
C THR A 78 16.68 9.94 -3.20
N PRO A 79 17.12 11.02 -3.87
CA PRO A 79 16.23 12.10 -4.26
C PRO A 79 15.27 11.65 -5.36
N ARG A 80 14.26 12.47 -5.65
CA ARG A 80 13.40 12.30 -6.84
C ARG A 80 13.94 13.12 -8.01
N PRO A 81 13.56 12.81 -9.26
CA PRO A 81 14.05 13.54 -10.42
C PRO A 81 13.81 15.05 -10.33
N TYR A 82 12.57 15.45 -9.99
CA TYR A 82 12.22 16.86 -9.82
C TYR A 82 12.85 17.53 -8.58
N TRP A 83 13.55 16.79 -7.72
CA TRP A 83 14.32 17.37 -6.60
C TRP A 83 15.73 17.77 -7.01
N VAL A 84 16.21 17.30 -8.17
CA VAL A 84 17.61 17.47 -8.60
C VAL A 84 17.74 18.14 -9.96
N ASP A 85 16.68 18.14 -10.77
CA ASP A 85 16.68 18.78 -12.09
C ASP A 85 15.38 19.56 -12.34
N SER A 86 15.51 20.85 -12.66
CA SER A 86 14.39 21.80 -12.74
C SER A 86 13.69 21.72 -14.09
N GLN A 87 14.29 21.02 -15.06
CA GLN A 87 13.68 20.74 -16.35
C GLN A 87 12.59 19.67 -16.21
N VAL A 88 12.69 18.79 -15.20
CA VAL A 88 11.71 17.73 -14.95
C VAL A 88 10.46 18.32 -14.29
N LYS A 89 9.32 18.20 -14.98
CA LYS A 89 8.03 18.63 -14.42
C LYS A 89 7.49 17.60 -13.44
N ALA A 90 7.13 18.04 -12.23
CA ALA A 90 6.42 17.21 -11.25
C ALA A 90 4.91 17.22 -11.55
N PHE A 91 4.43 16.29 -12.36
CA PHE A 91 2.99 16.14 -12.62
C PHE A 91 2.22 15.53 -11.42
N SER A 92 2.94 15.11 -10.38
CA SER A 92 2.43 14.61 -9.11
C SER A 92 3.41 14.98 -8.01
N ALA A 93 2.91 15.22 -6.79
CA ALA A 93 3.73 15.57 -5.64
C ALA A 93 3.92 14.36 -4.72
N GLU A 94 5.14 14.17 -4.23
CA GLU A 94 5.51 13.07 -3.34
C GLU A 94 6.49 13.53 -2.27
N THR A 95 6.20 13.24 -1.00
CA THR A 95 6.99 13.74 0.14
C THR A 95 8.13 12.80 0.54
N SER A 96 8.05 11.52 0.19
CA SER A 96 9.04 10.49 0.56
C SER A 96 10.20 10.37 -0.42
N PHE A 97 11.32 9.75 -0.03
CA PHE A 97 12.43 9.41 -0.94
C PHE A 97 12.00 8.56 -2.16
N GLY A 98 12.84 8.54 -3.20
CA GLY A 98 12.56 7.86 -4.48
C GLY A 98 12.61 6.32 -4.43
N LEU A 99 13.74 5.75 -4.01
CA LEU A 99 14.07 4.33 -4.15
C LEU A 99 13.59 3.52 -2.93
N PRO A 100 12.84 2.41 -3.12
CA PRO A 100 12.17 1.97 -4.34
C PRO A 100 10.80 2.63 -4.54
N SER A 101 10.29 2.59 -5.77
CA SER A 101 8.96 3.12 -6.10
C SER A 101 7.83 2.29 -5.47
N GLY A 102 7.10 2.89 -4.52
CA GLY A 102 5.99 2.22 -3.81
C GLY A 102 4.82 1.82 -4.71
N HIS A 103 4.46 2.66 -5.70
CA HIS A 103 3.45 2.30 -6.72
C HIS A 103 3.88 1.06 -7.51
N SER A 104 5.16 0.96 -7.87
CA SER A 104 5.71 -0.17 -8.63
C SER A 104 5.79 -1.45 -7.79
N THR A 105 6.18 -1.35 -6.51
CA THR A 105 6.18 -2.48 -5.55
C THR A 105 4.77 -3.00 -5.30
N ASN A 106 3.82 -2.10 -5.04
CA ASN A 106 2.41 -2.45 -4.84
C ASN A 106 1.83 -3.06 -6.12
N ALA A 107 2.15 -2.52 -7.29
CA ALA A 107 1.63 -3.03 -8.54
C ALA A 107 1.99 -4.51 -8.74
N VAL A 108 3.27 -4.86 -8.60
CA VAL A 108 3.73 -6.25 -8.78
C VAL A 108 3.18 -7.18 -7.69
N SER A 109 3.21 -6.77 -6.42
CA SER A 109 2.77 -7.62 -5.32
C SER A 109 1.24 -7.86 -5.33
N ILE A 110 0.45 -6.82 -5.57
CA ILE A 110 -1.02 -6.87 -5.50
C ILE A 110 -1.62 -7.39 -6.81
N TRP A 111 -1.33 -6.75 -7.95
CA TRP A 111 -1.88 -7.21 -9.24
C TRP A 111 -1.30 -8.57 -9.63
N GLY A 112 -0.08 -8.91 -9.20
CA GLY A 112 0.47 -10.26 -9.34
C GLY A 112 -0.30 -11.31 -8.51
N THR A 113 -0.73 -10.97 -7.29
CA THR A 113 -1.61 -11.84 -6.48
C THR A 113 -2.96 -12.06 -7.16
N VAL A 114 -3.55 -10.99 -7.73
CA VAL A 114 -4.80 -11.07 -8.50
C VAL A 114 -4.60 -11.96 -9.73
N ALA A 115 -3.56 -11.71 -10.55
CA ALA A 115 -3.24 -12.50 -11.73
C ALA A 115 -3.11 -13.99 -11.44
N ARG A 116 -2.38 -14.35 -10.37
CA ARG A 116 -2.14 -15.73 -9.94
C ARG A 116 -3.43 -16.43 -9.47
N SER A 117 -4.40 -15.69 -8.96
CA SER A 117 -5.64 -16.25 -8.44
C SER A 117 -6.61 -16.67 -9.55
N PHE A 118 -6.63 -15.96 -10.68
CA PHE A 118 -7.52 -16.27 -11.80
C PHE A 118 -6.96 -17.32 -12.79
N LYS A 119 -5.62 -17.48 -12.88
CA LYS A 119 -4.94 -18.51 -13.69
C LYS A 119 -5.36 -18.55 -15.19
N ARG A 120 -5.67 -17.40 -15.79
CA ARG A 120 -5.99 -17.28 -17.22
C ARG A 120 -4.90 -16.51 -17.94
N GLY A 121 -4.29 -17.09 -18.98
CA GLY A 121 -3.13 -16.50 -19.67
C GLY A 121 -3.34 -15.07 -20.15
N TRP A 122 -4.47 -14.79 -20.81
CA TRP A 122 -4.81 -13.43 -21.27
C TRP A 122 -4.97 -12.44 -20.10
N PHE A 123 -5.52 -12.88 -18.97
CA PHE A 123 -5.70 -12.04 -17.79
C PHE A 123 -4.37 -11.77 -17.10
N THR A 124 -3.48 -12.76 -17.04
CA THR A 124 -2.11 -12.58 -16.57
C THR A 124 -1.35 -11.59 -17.44
N ALA A 125 -1.46 -11.69 -18.77
CA ALA A 125 -0.84 -10.73 -19.69
C ALA A 125 -1.39 -9.31 -19.48
N LEU A 126 -2.70 -9.15 -19.30
CA LEU A 126 -3.33 -7.87 -18.98
C LEU A 126 -2.79 -7.28 -17.66
N MET A 127 -2.67 -8.11 -16.62
CA MET A 127 -2.14 -7.64 -15.33
C MET A 127 -0.66 -7.24 -15.44
N ILE A 128 0.15 -7.98 -16.20
CA ILE A 128 1.56 -7.62 -16.47
C ILE A 128 1.64 -6.27 -17.18
N PHE A 129 0.78 -6.06 -18.19
CA PHE A 129 0.68 -4.78 -18.89
C PHE A 129 0.31 -3.64 -17.93
N VAL A 130 -0.68 -3.84 -17.05
CA VAL A 130 -1.06 -2.85 -16.03
C VAL A 130 0.11 -2.55 -15.08
N MET A 131 0.83 -3.56 -14.59
CA MET A 131 2.00 -3.37 -13.72
C MET A 131 3.11 -2.56 -14.39
N PHE A 132 3.37 -2.85 -15.67
CA PHE A 132 4.35 -2.13 -16.48
C PHE A 132 3.92 -0.67 -16.68
N MET A 133 2.66 -0.43 -17.07
CA MET A 133 2.12 0.92 -17.27
C MET A 133 2.07 1.73 -15.98
N ILE A 134 1.79 1.11 -14.82
CA ILE A 134 1.92 1.79 -13.52
C ILE A 134 3.36 2.26 -13.33
N GLY A 135 4.37 1.41 -13.52
CA GLY A 135 5.77 1.81 -13.40
C GLY A 135 6.15 2.93 -14.37
N LEU A 136 5.80 2.79 -15.66
CA LEU A 136 6.06 3.81 -16.68
C LEU A 136 5.41 5.15 -16.35
N SER A 137 4.18 5.14 -15.83
CA SER A 137 3.49 6.36 -15.43
C SER A 137 4.28 7.14 -14.38
N ARG A 138 4.98 6.47 -13.45
CA ARG A 138 5.76 7.14 -12.41
C ARG A 138 6.99 7.85 -12.95
N VAL A 139 7.60 7.32 -14.02
CA VAL A 139 8.71 7.95 -14.72
C VAL A 139 8.20 9.16 -15.50
N TYR A 140 7.11 9.01 -16.26
CA TYR A 140 6.49 10.11 -17.01
C TYR A 140 6.07 11.28 -16.10
N LEU A 141 5.46 10.97 -14.95
CA LEU A 141 5.01 11.97 -13.98
C LEU A 141 6.17 12.71 -13.26
N GLY A 142 7.43 12.34 -13.54
CA GLY A 142 8.62 13.03 -13.05
C GLY A 142 8.99 12.70 -11.60
N VAL A 143 8.28 11.77 -10.97
CA VAL A 143 8.39 11.48 -9.54
C VAL A 143 9.35 10.34 -9.21
N HIS A 144 9.76 9.55 -10.19
CA HIS A 144 10.66 8.41 -10.01
C HIS A 144 11.65 8.26 -11.17
N PHE A 145 12.86 7.83 -10.84
CA PHE A 145 13.82 7.34 -11.80
C PHE A 145 13.44 5.94 -12.31
N VAL A 146 14.05 5.48 -13.40
CA VAL A 146 13.80 4.13 -13.96
C VAL A 146 14.28 3.08 -12.96
N GLN A 147 15.44 3.29 -12.34
CA GLN A 147 15.95 2.41 -11.28
C GLN A 147 15.00 2.27 -10.09
N ASP A 148 14.27 3.33 -9.71
CA ASP A 148 13.31 3.28 -8.61
C ASP A 148 12.17 2.31 -8.94
N VAL A 149 11.71 2.35 -10.19
CA VAL A 149 10.65 1.48 -10.72
C VAL A 149 11.14 0.04 -10.82
N LEU A 150 12.34 -0.19 -11.36
CA LEU A 150 12.93 -1.53 -11.45
C LEU A 150 13.16 -2.16 -10.08
N ALA A 151 13.73 -1.41 -9.14
CA ALA A 151 13.88 -1.85 -7.75
C ALA A 151 12.51 -2.10 -7.09
N GLY A 152 11.52 -1.26 -7.41
CA GLY A 152 10.15 -1.45 -6.99
C GLY A 152 9.54 -2.77 -7.48
N TRP A 153 9.71 -3.09 -8.77
CA TRP A 153 9.26 -4.36 -9.34
C TRP A 153 9.98 -5.57 -8.75
N ALA A 154 11.31 -5.48 -8.57
CA ALA A 154 12.10 -6.54 -7.94
C ALA A 154 11.62 -6.81 -6.51
N LEU A 155 11.46 -5.75 -5.70
CA LEU A 155 10.95 -5.87 -4.33
C LEU A 155 9.52 -6.45 -4.31
N GLY A 156 8.63 -5.96 -5.17
CA GLY A 156 7.26 -6.45 -5.26
C GLY A 156 7.19 -7.93 -5.66
N GLY A 157 8.07 -8.35 -6.57
CA GLY A 157 8.23 -9.74 -6.98
C GLY A 157 8.74 -10.61 -5.83
N LEU A 158 9.75 -10.15 -5.09
CA LEU A 158 10.28 -10.86 -3.91
C LEU A 158 9.20 -11.04 -2.83
N ILE A 159 8.42 -10.00 -2.53
CA ILE A 159 7.31 -10.08 -1.58
C ILE A 159 6.26 -11.08 -2.06
N LEU A 160 5.85 -10.99 -3.34
CA LEU A 160 4.88 -11.90 -3.93
C LEU A 160 5.34 -13.35 -3.83
N LEU A 161 6.59 -13.63 -4.18
CA LEU A 161 7.18 -14.97 -4.13
C LEU A 161 7.26 -15.48 -2.69
N ALA A 162 7.82 -14.70 -1.77
CA ALA A 162 8.01 -15.08 -0.38
C ALA A 162 6.66 -15.36 0.31
N LEU A 163 5.70 -14.44 0.22
CA LEU A 163 4.39 -14.62 0.85
C LEU A 163 3.56 -15.73 0.19
N SER A 164 3.68 -15.92 -1.14
CA SER A 164 3.01 -17.04 -1.81
C SER A 164 3.60 -18.41 -1.42
N TRP A 165 4.91 -18.47 -1.19
CA TRP A 165 5.59 -19.68 -0.75
C TRP A 165 5.26 -20.01 0.71
N LEU A 166 5.19 -18.98 1.56
CA LEU A 166 4.90 -19.11 2.99
C LEU A 166 3.40 -19.21 3.34
N ASP A 167 2.49 -18.88 2.42
CA ASP A 167 1.04 -18.84 2.64
C ASP A 167 0.50 -20.12 3.31
N LYS A 168 0.74 -21.28 2.69
CA LYS A 168 0.26 -22.57 3.20
C LYS A 168 0.88 -22.97 4.55
N PRO A 169 2.22 -23.00 4.72
CA PRO A 169 2.82 -23.40 5.99
C PRO A 169 2.45 -22.46 7.14
N ILE A 170 2.47 -21.14 6.91
CA ILE A 170 2.10 -20.15 7.93
C ILE A 170 0.62 -20.30 8.30
N THR A 171 -0.28 -20.38 7.32
CA THR A 171 -1.72 -20.53 7.58
C THR A 171 -2.00 -21.79 8.39
N ARG A 172 -1.41 -22.94 8.03
CA ARG A 172 -1.57 -24.19 8.79
C ARG A 172 -1.07 -24.04 10.22
N TRP A 173 0.13 -23.50 10.41
CA TRP A 173 0.70 -23.31 11.74
C TRP A 173 -0.15 -22.37 12.59
N ILE A 174 -0.47 -21.17 12.09
CA ILE A 174 -1.27 -20.17 12.82
C ILE A 174 -2.65 -20.73 13.16
N SER A 175 -3.32 -21.41 12.21
CA SER A 175 -4.68 -21.95 12.42
C SER A 175 -4.75 -22.97 13.56
N SER A 176 -3.66 -23.71 13.82
CA SER A 176 -3.54 -24.67 14.92
C SER A 176 -3.45 -24.03 16.31
N LYS A 177 -3.09 -22.75 16.39
CA LYS A 177 -2.86 -22.06 17.67
C LYS A 177 -4.15 -21.52 18.27
N SER A 178 -4.13 -21.24 19.58
CA SER A 178 -5.27 -20.63 20.28
C SER A 178 -5.50 -19.18 19.82
N LEU A 179 -6.72 -18.67 20.00
CA LEU A 179 -7.02 -17.28 19.66
C LEU A 179 -6.13 -16.29 20.43
N ARG A 180 -5.88 -16.56 21.73
CA ARG A 180 -4.98 -15.73 22.56
C ARG A 180 -3.58 -15.66 21.95
N PHE A 181 -3.03 -16.80 21.52
CA PHE A 181 -1.73 -16.82 20.85
C PHE A 181 -1.74 -16.01 19.56
N GLN A 182 -2.75 -16.18 18.71
CA GLN A 182 -2.85 -15.45 17.44
C GLN A 182 -2.88 -13.92 17.67
N ILE A 183 -3.64 -13.45 18.66
CA ILE A 183 -3.71 -12.02 19.01
C ILE A 183 -2.36 -11.51 19.50
N LEU A 184 -1.73 -12.20 20.45
CA LEU A 184 -0.42 -11.81 20.98
C LEU A 184 0.67 -11.84 19.91
N PHE A 185 0.63 -12.81 19.01
CA PHE A 185 1.54 -12.90 17.88
C PHE A 185 1.37 -11.72 16.92
N CYS A 186 0.12 -11.36 16.57
CA CYS A 186 -0.15 -10.19 15.73
C CYS A 186 0.33 -8.90 16.42
N LEU A 187 0.09 -8.75 17.73
CA LEU A 187 0.58 -7.61 18.50
C LEU A 187 2.11 -7.53 18.48
N GLY A 188 2.80 -8.65 18.71
CA GLY A 188 4.26 -8.73 18.64
C GLY A 188 4.81 -8.35 17.26
N LEU A 189 4.18 -8.83 16.18
CA LEU A 189 4.55 -8.43 14.82
C LEU A 189 4.30 -6.95 14.55
N THR A 190 3.18 -6.39 15.01
CA THR A 190 2.90 -4.94 14.91
C THR A 190 3.97 -4.12 15.62
N LEU A 191 4.37 -4.52 16.82
CA LEU A 191 5.45 -3.86 17.55
C LEU A 191 6.77 -3.96 16.78
N ALA A 192 7.11 -5.14 16.22
CA ALA A 192 8.32 -5.30 15.42
C ALA A 192 8.33 -4.41 14.16
N ILE A 193 7.18 -4.28 13.47
CA ILE A 193 7.02 -3.39 12.31
C ILE A 193 7.26 -1.93 12.71
N LEU A 194 6.66 -1.46 13.81
CA LEU A 194 6.84 -0.09 14.28
C LEU A 194 8.29 0.15 14.75
N SER A 195 8.83 -0.75 15.58
CA SER A 195 10.17 -0.64 16.14
C SER A 195 11.25 -0.62 15.06
N SER A 196 11.12 -1.41 14.00
CA SER A 196 12.06 -1.37 12.88
C SER A 196 12.01 -0.06 12.09
N GLY A 197 10.82 0.54 11.93
CA GLY A 197 10.70 1.88 11.36
C GLY A 197 11.35 2.98 12.21
N PHE A 198 11.08 2.97 13.53
CA PHE A 198 11.73 3.90 14.46
C PHE A 198 13.25 3.70 14.48
N LEU A 199 13.72 2.46 14.43
CA LEU A 199 15.14 2.16 14.34
C LEU A 199 15.75 2.77 13.08
N VAL A 200 15.18 2.54 11.89
CA VAL A 200 15.70 3.11 10.64
C VAL A 200 15.65 4.64 10.65
N ARG A 201 14.57 5.26 11.13
CA ARG A 201 14.47 6.73 11.30
C ARG A 201 15.59 7.25 12.22
N THR A 202 15.88 6.54 13.30
CA THR A 202 16.93 6.92 14.26
C THR A 202 18.33 6.77 13.66
N LEU A 203 18.59 5.64 12.98
CA LEU A 203 19.85 5.39 12.28
C LEU A 203 20.10 6.39 11.14
N SER A 204 19.04 6.97 10.59
CA SER A 204 19.10 7.98 9.54
C SER A 204 19.16 9.42 10.06
N SER A 205 19.17 9.64 11.38
CA SER A 205 19.13 10.98 11.98
C SER A 205 20.34 11.86 11.63
N SER A 206 21.46 11.27 11.22
CA SER A 206 22.65 11.98 10.76
C SER A 206 22.55 12.51 9.33
N PHE A 207 21.58 12.02 8.54
CA PHE A 207 21.37 12.48 7.18
C PHE A 207 20.65 13.84 7.17
N SER A 208 21.30 14.85 6.60
CA SER A 208 20.69 16.15 6.34
C SER A 208 20.30 16.27 4.87
N MET A 209 19.04 16.65 4.63
CA MET A 209 18.57 16.93 3.26
C MET A 209 19.32 18.14 2.70
N PRO A 210 19.93 18.02 1.50
CA PRO A 210 20.50 19.17 0.79
C PRO A 210 19.45 20.28 0.62
N SER A 211 19.81 21.53 0.90
CA SER A 211 18.90 22.67 0.76
C SER A 211 18.40 22.84 -0.68
N SER A 212 19.26 22.55 -1.66
CA SER A 212 18.88 22.55 -3.08
C SER A 212 17.73 21.59 -3.37
N TRP A 213 17.75 20.38 -2.79
CA TRP A 213 16.65 19.42 -2.97
C TRP A 213 15.35 19.93 -2.37
N MET A 214 15.40 20.56 -1.19
CA MET A 214 14.20 21.10 -0.55
C MET A 214 13.59 22.25 -1.35
N THR A 215 14.41 23.22 -1.76
CA THR A 215 13.94 24.36 -2.57
C THR A 215 13.36 23.87 -3.89
N GLN A 216 14.08 23.01 -4.60
CA GLN A 216 13.65 22.55 -5.91
C GLN A 216 12.41 21.66 -5.88
N ALA A 217 12.28 20.81 -4.85
CA ALA A 217 11.08 20.02 -4.63
C ALA A 217 9.85 20.89 -4.39
N PHE A 218 10.00 21.96 -3.60
CA PHE A 218 8.94 22.93 -3.35
C PHE A 218 8.59 23.71 -4.61
N ASP A 219 9.59 24.26 -5.32
CA ASP A 219 9.37 25.04 -6.55
C ASP A 219 8.66 24.22 -7.65
N SER A 220 8.91 22.90 -7.69
CA SER A 220 8.34 22.03 -8.72
C SER A 220 6.96 21.46 -8.35
N SER A 221 6.65 21.28 -7.06
CA SER A 221 5.45 20.55 -6.61
C SER A 221 4.59 21.27 -5.57
N GLU A 222 4.99 22.45 -5.10
CA GLU A 222 4.34 23.24 -4.05
C GLU A 222 4.20 22.51 -2.69
N VAL A 223 4.98 21.44 -2.49
CA VAL A 223 4.92 20.59 -1.29
C VAL A 223 6.34 20.34 -0.77
N TYR A 224 6.54 20.55 0.52
CA TYR A 224 7.82 20.23 1.16
C TYR A 224 8.01 18.71 1.31
N PRO A 225 9.20 18.18 1.02
CA PRO A 225 9.54 16.79 1.35
C PRO A 225 9.42 16.52 2.85
N ASP A 226 8.85 15.37 3.20
CA ASP A 226 8.85 14.80 4.56
C ASP A 226 9.26 13.33 4.48
N PRO A 227 10.54 13.06 4.17
CA PRO A 227 10.96 11.72 3.78
C PRO A 227 11.13 10.74 4.95
N PHE A 228 11.09 11.25 6.19
CA PHE A 228 11.16 10.47 7.42
C PHE A 228 9.79 10.33 8.11
N SER A 229 8.72 10.70 7.42
CA SER A 229 7.35 10.56 7.92
C SER A 229 7.03 9.13 8.32
N MET A 230 6.53 8.96 9.55
CA MET A 230 6.11 7.66 10.07
C MET A 230 4.65 7.35 9.79
N GLU A 231 3.90 8.31 9.23
CA GLU A 231 2.45 8.21 9.09
C GLU A 231 1.99 6.96 8.33
N GLY A 232 2.62 6.66 7.19
CA GLY A 232 2.27 5.50 6.37
C GLY A 232 2.53 4.19 7.11
N LEU A 233 3.65 4.11 7.85
CA LEU A 233 3.99 2.92 8.64
C LEU A 233 3.04 2.73 9.82
N VAL A 234 2.66 3.81 10.51
CA VAL A 234 1.70 3.79 11.61
C VAL A 234 0.31 3.36 11.12
N THR A 235 -0.15 3.93 10.00
CA THR A 235 -1.41 3.55 9.35
C THR A 235 -1.44 2.06 9.03
N ILE A 236 -0.44 1.54 8.32
CA ILE A 236 -0.46 0.14 7.88
C ILE A 236 -0.28 -0.84 9.04
N SER A 237 0.45 -0.45 10.09
CA SER A 237 0.59 -1.23 11.32
C SER A 237 -0.74 -1.36 12.08
N GLY A 238 -1.51 -0.27 12.13
CA GLY A 238 -2.87 -0.27 12.66
C GLY A 238 -3.77 -1.21 11.84
N VAL A 239 -3.82 -1.03 10.52
CA VAL A 239 -4.58 -1.91 9.62
C VAL A 239 -4.20 -3.38 9.83
N PHE A 240 -2.90 -3.70 9.88
CA PHE A 240 -2.41 -5.06 10.09
C PHE A 240 -2.91 -5.66 11.41
N LEU A 241 -2.77 -4.93 12.53
CA LEU A 241 -3.22 -5.42 13.84
C LEU A 241 -4.74 -5.65 13.84
N GLY A 242 -5.49 -4.64 13.40
CA GLY A 242 -6.95 -4.68 13.37
C GLY A 242 -7.49 -5.79 12.47
N PHE A 243 -7.02 -5.83 11.23
CA PHE A 243 -7.47 -6.81 10.25
C PHE A 243 -7.09 -8.24 10.68
N SER A 244 -5.84 -8.46 11.12
CA SER A 244 -5.38 -9.80 11.49
C SER A 244 -6.06 -10.33 12.75
N THR A 245 -6.23 -9.48 13.78
CA THR A 245 -6.93 -9.88 15.02
C THR A 245 -8.43 -10.06 14.79
N GLY A 246 -9.07 -9.19 13.99
CA GLY A 246 -10.46 -9.34 13.58
C GLY A 246 -10.68 -10.64 12.79
N TYR A 247 -9.82 -10.92 11.81
CA TYR A 247 -9.87 -12.14 11.01
C TYR A 247 -9.67 -13.40 11.86
N ALA A 248 -8.68 -13.39 12.77
CA ALA A 248 -8.41 -14.47 13.71
C ALA A 248 -9.63 -14.77 14.60
N TRP A 249 -10.23 -13.71 15.17
CA TRP A 249 -11.41 -13.82 16.02
C TRP A 249 -12.62 -14.37 15.25
N LEU A 250 -12.91 -13.81 14.06
CA LEU A 250 -14.01 -14.27 13.22
C LEU A 250 -13.83 -15.75 12.87
N THR A 251 -12.64 -16.13 12.41
CA THR A 251 -12.34 -17.50 11.98
C THR A 251 -12.43 -18.51 13.13
N LYS A 252 -11.94 -18.15 14.32
CA LYS A 252 -12.03 -19.04 15.50
C LYS A 252 -13.45 -19.19 16.02
N LYS A 253 -14.26 -18.14 15.95
CA LYS A 253 -15.62 -18.17 16.47
C LYS A 253 -16.57 -18.84 15.49
N TRP A 254 -16.55 -18.44 14.22
CA TRP A 254 -17.57 -18.74 13.21
C TRP A 254 -17.04 -19.44 11.95
N GLY A 255 -15.75 -19.76 11.90
CA GLY A 255 -15.10 -20.29 10.71
C GLY A 255 -14.74 -19.21 9.69
N SER A 256 -14.03 -19.60 8.64
CA SER A 256 -13.62 -18.67 7.58
C SER A 256 -14.83 -18.10 6.84
N TYR A 257 -14.83 -16.79 6.61
CA TYR A 257 -15.88 -16.11 5.83
C TYR A 257 -15.91 -16.67 4.40
N ARG A 258 -17.10 -17.05 3.93
CA ARG A 258 -17.35 -17.57 2.58
C ARG A 258 -18.11 -16.54 1.77
N VAL A 259 -17.69 -16.36 0.52
CA VAL A 259 -18.35 -15.47 -0.43
C VAL A 259 -19.36 -16.30 -1.23
N GLU A 260 -20.60 -16.37 -0.72
CA GLU A 260 -21.71 -17.06 -1.39
C GLU A 260 -22.73 -16.05 -1.94
N GLY A 261 -23.87 -16.49 -2.46
CA GLY A 261 -24.96 -15.62 -2.92
C GLY A 261 -24.82 -15.01 -4.32
N SER A 262 -25.91 -14.43 -4.81
CA SER A 262 -25.99 -13.85 -6.16
C SER A 262 -25.13 -12.60 -6.34
N LEU A 263 -24.83 -12.23 -7.58
CA LEU A 263 -24.09 -11.01 -7.91
C LEU A 263 -24.75 -9.76 -7.28
N LYS A 264 -26.08 -9.68 -7.31
CA LYS A 264 -26.83 -8.59 -6.68
C LYS A 264 -26.54 -8.48 -5.19
N LYS A 265 -26.54 -9.60 -4.45
CA LYS A 265 -26.21 -9.60 -3.02
C LYS A 265 -24.77 -9.19 -2.76
N ARG A 266 -23.82 -9.68 -3.57
CA ARG A 266 -22.40 -9.28 -3.47
C ARG A 266 -22.21 -7.78 -3.70
N LEU A 267 -22.89 -7.19 -4.68
CA LEU A 267 -22.89 -5.74 -4.89
C LEU A 267 -23.46 -4.98 -3.68
N ILE A 268 -24.58 -5.45 -3.11
CA ILE A 268 -25.17 -4.83 -1.92
C ILE A 268 -24.21 -4.94 -0.71
N ARG A 269 -23.55 -6.09 -0.50
CA ARG A 269 -22.52 -6.25 0.54
C ARG A 269 -21.42 -5.21 0.39
N PHE A 270 -20.90 -5.05 -0.84
CA PHE A 270 -19.84 -4.08 -1.10
C PHE A 270 -20.29 -2.66 -0.74
N LEU A 271 -21.46 -2.23 -1.21
CA LEU A 271 -21.99 -0.89 -0.92
C LEU A 271 -22.23 -0.67 0.59
N VAL A 272 -22.90 -1.61 1.26
CA VAL A 272 -23.14 -1.53 2.71
C VAL A 272 -21.82 -1.51 3.49
N GLY A 273 -20.88 -2.36 3.10
CA GLY A 273 -19.55 -2.41 3.70
C GLY A 273 -18.80 -1.09 3.54
N LEU A 274 -18.77 -0.52 2.32
CA LEU A 274 -18.15 0.78 2.07
C LEU A 274 -18.79 1.91 2.86
N ILE A 275 -20.13 1.97 2.92
CA ILE A 275 -20.85 2.99 3.71
C ILE A 275 -20.45 2.90 5.19
N THR A 276 -20.38 1.69 5.75
CA THR A 276 -20.01 1.51 7.16
C THR A 276 -18.53 1.82 7.43
N VAL A 277 -17.63 1.49 6.50
CA VAL A 277 -16.21 1.88 6.58
C VAL A 277 -16.06 3.40 6.51
N ALA A 278 -16.76 4.06 5.58
CA ALA A 278 -16.74 5.51 5.44
C ALA A 278 -17.31 6.22 6.68
N ALA A 279 -18.45 5.75 7.20
CA ALA A 279 -19.02 6.26 8.44
C ALA A 279 -18.04 6.13 9.61
N LEU A 280 -17.43 4.95 9.79
CA LEU A 280 -16.44 4.72 10.84
C LEU A 280 -15.20 5.61 10.66
N TYR A 281 -14.70 5.75 9.44
CA TYR A 281 -13.56 6.62 9.13
C TYR A 281 -13.87 8.07 9.47
N ILE A 282 -15.01 8.60 9.02
CA ILE A 282 -15.43 9.99 9.26
C ILE A 282 -15.59 10.22 10.76
N SER A 283 -16.34 9.37 11.47
CA SER A 283 -16.55 9.52 12.92
C SER A 283 -15.24 9.53 13.71
N LEU A 284 -14.29 8.66 13.37
CA LEU A 284 -12.99 8.62 14.03
C LEU A 284 -12.07 9.77 13.61
N SER A 285 -12.23 10.30 12.40
CA SER A 285 -11.46 11.45 11.93
C SER A 285 -11.83 12.75 12.66
N LEU A 286 -13.10 12.91 13.06
CA LEU A 286 -13.58 14.10 13.77
C LEU A 286 -12.96 14.30 15.16
N ILE A 287 -12.48 13.22 15.78
CA ILE A 287 -11.87 13.24 17.12
C ILE A 287 -10.33 13.14 17.08
N SER A 288 -9.74 13.08 15.88
CA SER A 288 -8.28 12.89 15.72
C SER A 288 -7.54 14.23 15.84
N PRO A 289 -6.65 14.40 16.84
CA PRO A 289 -5.85 15.61 16.96
C PRO A 289 -4.81 15.71 15.83
N GLN A 290 -4.54 16.94 15.37
CA GLN A 290 -3.51 17.21 14.36
C GLN A 290 -2.12 17.41 14.98
N SER A 291 -2.06 17.76 16.26
CA SER A 291 -0.82 18.01 16.99
C SER A 291 -0.98 17.66 18.48
N PRO A 292 0.09 17.23 19.19
CA PRO A 292 1.45 16.92 18.68
C PRO A 292 1.51 15.64 17.83
N GLU A 293 2.56 15.47 17.01
CA GLU A 293 2.75 14.34 16.07
C GLU A 293 2.51 12.97 16.73
N VAL A 294 3.06 12.77 17.93
CA VAL A 294 2.92 11.51 18.69
C VAL A 294 1.45 11.19 18.97
N LEU A 295 0.68 12.19 19.42
CA LEU A 295 -0.74 12.00 19.73
C LEU A 295 -1.54 11.74 18.45
N SER A 296 -1.24 12.48 17.38
CA SER A 296 -1.86 12.25 16.07
C SER A 296 -1.61 10.84 15.55
N ASN A 297 -0.38 10.33 15.68
CA ASN A 297 -0.01 8.97 15.29
C ASN A 297 -0.70 7.89 16.14
N ILE A 298 -0.89 8.11 17.44
CA ILE A 298 -1.67 7.18 18.29
C ILE A 298 -3.12 7.08 17.80
N PHE A 299 -3.78 8.21 17.56
CA PHE A 299 -5.15 8.23 17.04
C PHE A 299 -5.25 7.63 15.64
N ARG A 300 -4.27 7.91 14.77
CA ARG A 300 -4.15 7.30 13.44
C ARG A 300 -4.07 5.78 13.55
N PHE A 301 -3.19 5.25 14.41
CA PHE A 301 -3.06 3.81 14.66
C PHE A 301 -4.39 3.18 15.10
N ILE A 302 -5.05 3.78 16.10
CA ILE A 302 -6.34 3.31 16.63
C ILE A 302 -7.39 3.32 15.52
N ARG A 303 -7.52 4.43 14.79
CA ARG A 303 -8.50 4.58 13.71
C ARG A 303 -8.35 3.50 12.66
N TYR A 304 -7.15 3.31 12.15
CA TYR A 304 -6.88 2.32 11.10
C TYR A 304 -6.94 0.88 11.63
N GLY A 305 -6.65 0.65 12.91
CA GLY A 305 -6.90 -0.64 13.58
C GLY A 305 -8.39 -0.97 13.68
N LEU A 306 -9.22 -0.02 14.09
CA LEU A 306 -10.67 -0.21 14.13
C LEU A 306 -11.24 -0.45 12.73
N LEU A 307 -10.78 0.28 11.71
CA LEU A 307 -11.16 0.06 10.33
C LEU A 307 -10.75 -1.34 9.83
N GLY A 308 -9.51 -1.76 10.08
CA GLY A 308 -9.04 -3.10 9.73
C GLY A 308 -9.87 -4.20 10.38
N GLY A 309 -10.15 -4.07 11.69
CA GLY A 309 -10.98 -5.03 12.42
C GLY A 309 -12.44 -5.05 11.95
N TRP A 310 -12.99 -3.89 11.60
CA TRP A 310 -14.32 -3.79 11.01
C TRP A 310 -14.37 -4.48 9.65
N ILE A 311 -13.38 -4.24 8.77
CA ILE A 311 -13.33 -4.87 7.45
C ILE A 311 -13.23 -6.40 7.59
N ALA A 312 -12.37 -6.88 8.47
CA ALA A 312 -12.11 -8.30 8.64
C ALA A 312 -13.26 -9.06 9.32
N ALA A 313 -13.92 -8.45 10.31
CA ALA A 313 -14.94 -9.11 11.13
C ALA A 313 -16.29 -8.37 11.15
N GLY A 314 -16.31 -7.08 11.48
CA GLY A 314 -17.55 -6.32 11.66
C GLY A 314 -18.49 -6.35 10.46
N ALA A 315 -17.98 -6.06 9.27
CA ALA A 315 -18.73 -6.08 8.01
C ALA A 315 -19.27 -7.49 7.67
N PRO A 316 -18.46 -8.57 7.70
CA PRO A 316 -18.98 -9.94 7.59
C PRO A 316 -20.12 -10.29 8.55
N LEU A 317 -20.02 -9.90 9.83
CA LEU A 317 -21.10 -10.11 10.81
C LEU A 317 -22.38 -9.36 10.43
N LEU A 318 -22.22 -8.11 9.97
CA LEU A 318 -23.33 -7.28 9.50
C LEU A 318 -24.01 -7.91 8.28
N PHE A 319 -23.24 -8.42 7.31
CA PHE A 319 -23.79 -9.09 6.13
C PHE A 319 -24.65 -10.30 6.51
N LYS A 320 -24.19 -11.10 7.48
CA LYS A 320 -24.98 -12.22 8.01
C LYS A 320 -26.27 -11.75 8.67
N LYS A 321 -26.21 -10.68 9.47
CA LYS A 321 -27.41 -10.08 10.10
C LYS A 321 -28.42 -9.60 9.05
N LEU A 322 -27.95 -9.07 7.93
CA LEU A 322 -28.77 -8.60 6.82
C LEU A 322 -29.17 -9.71 5.82
N LYS A 323 -28.84 -10.98 6.11
CA LYS A 323 -29.06 -12.13 5.21
C LYS A 323 -28.48 -11.92 3.81
N LEU A 324 -27.41 -11.15 3.75
CA LEU A 324 -26.70 -10.89 2.52
C LEU A 324 -25.72 -12.00 2.21
N ASP A 325 -25.27 -12.80 3.17
CA ASP A 325 -24.23 -13.85 3.08
C ASP A 325 -24.67 -15.15 2.40
N GLN A 326 -25.97 -15.34 2.19
CA GLN A 326 -26.60 -16.49 1.51
C GLN A 326 -27.06 -16.13 0.11
#